data_AF-A0AAE8MPB7-F1
#
_entry.id   AF-A0AAE8MPB7-F1
#
_cell.length_a   1.000
_cell.length_b   1.000
_cell.length_c   1.000
_cell.angle_alpha   90.00
_cell.angle_beta   90.00
_cell.angle_gamma   90.00
#
_symmetry.space_group_name_H-M   'P 1'
#
loop_
_entity.id
_entity.type
_entity.pdbx_description
1 polymer ?
#
loop_
_entity_poly.entity_id
_entity_poly.type
_entity_poly.pdbx_seq_one_letter_code
_entity_poly.pdbx_strand_id
1 'polypeptide(L)'
;MSQGKTPFTDSISEDHRGTPEEPGRVVTLIERSYWEALADNHHSAPDRVWGVAYRIKRDMVSEVKDYLDIREINGYSIQYTPFHPADGGRTIRTLVYIGTPDNPQFAGVQDPVALSEHISRSHGPSGPNPEYLFNLETSLNDLSKEAEDHHINDLSNRVRAILELNQLPSDRTAVVSKSPPANPDEEAHHRLDHSVEELEEVEKTN
;
A
#
# COMPACT_ATOMS: atom_id res chain seq x y z
N MET A 1 25.15 -12.95 14.10
CA MET A 1 25.32 -11.65 13.44
C MET A 1 23.94 -11.17 13.06
N SER A 2 23.55 -10.00 13.57
CA SER A 2 22.17 -9.50 13.61
C SER A 2 21.61 -9.26 12.21
N GLN A 3 20.62 -10.06 11.80
CA GLN A 3 19.82 -9.82 10.59
C GLN A 3 18.64 -8.94 11.03
N GLY A 4 18.84 -7.62 11.05
CA GLY A 4 17.80 -6.63 11.34
C GLY A 4 16.84 -6.55 10.16
N LYS A 5 15.54 -6.74 10.42
CA LYS A 5 14.49 -6.95 9.43
C LYS A 5 13.74 -5.67 9.08
N THR A 6 13.55 -5.45 7.79
CA THR A 6 13.08 -4.22 7.15
C THR A 6 11.57 -3.99 7.31
N PRO A 7 11.09 -2.91 7.95
CA PRO A 7 9.67 -2.51 7.89
C PRO A 7 9.32 -1.78 6.59
N PHE A 8 8.02 -1.61 6.34
CA PHE A 8 7.51 -0.76 5.26
C PHE A 8 7.63 0.73 5.61
N THR A 9 7.84 1.53 4.57
CA THR A 9 7.74 3.00 4.59
C THR A 9 7.32 3.48 3.19
N ASP A 10 7.06 4.77 3.00
CA ASP A 10 6.51 5.30 1.76
C ASP A 10 7.58 5.90 0.83
N SER A 11 7.30 5.82 -0.46
CA SER A 11 8.06 6.36 -1.57
C SER A 11 7.13 7.06 -2.55
N ILE A 12 7.68 8.03 -3.29
CA ILE A 12 6.97 8.88 -4.24
C ILE A 12 6.63 8.06 -5.51
N SER A 13 5.38 8.14 -6.00
CA SER A 13 4.96 7.51 -7.26
C SER A 13 4.46 8.56 -8.25
N GLU A 14 5.22 8.78 -9.32
CA GLU A 14 4.96 9.85 -10.31
C GLU A 14 4.32 9.34 -11.62
N ASP A 15 4.28 8.02 -11.83
CA ASP A 15 3.93 7.38 -13.11
C ASP A 15 2.86 6.29 -12.98
N HIS A 16 2.55 5.87 -11.76
CA HIS A 16 1.56 4.82 -11.49
C HIS A 16 0.39 5.32 -10.65
N ARG A 17 0.66 5.75 -9.40
CA ARG A 17 -0.37 6.14 -8.42
C ARG A 17 -0.44 7.65 -8.18
N GLY A 18 0.31 8.41 -8.97
CA GLY A 18 0.25 9.87 -9.06
C GLY A 18 0.72 10.34 -10.43
N THR A 19 1.04 11.62 -10.51
CA THR A 19 1.69 12.26 -11.66
C THR A 19 2.99 12.94 -11.24
N PRO A 20 3.85 13.42 -12.16
CA PRO A 20 5.02 14.22 -11.78
C PRO A 20 4.67 15.49 -11.00
N GLU A 21 3.52 16.11 -11.28
CA GLU A 21 3.04 17.32 -10.60
C GLU A 21 2.36 17.02 -9.26
N GLU A 22 1.65 15.89 -9.16
CA GLU A 22 0.95 15.43 -7.96
C GLU A 22 1.28 13.96 -7.68
N PRO A 23 2.48 13.69 -7.14
CA PRO A 23 2.95 12.31 -6.98
C PRO A 23 2.21 11.58 -5.88
N GLY A 24 1.87 10.32 -6.11
CA GLY A 24 1.29 9.42 -5.12
C GLY A 24 2.32 8.92 -4.11
N ARG A 25 1.89 7.96 -3.28
CA ARG A 25 2.68 7.25 -2.28
C ARG A 25 2.51 5.75 -2.45
N VAL A 26 3.62 5.04 -2.54
CA VAL A 26 3.70 3.57 -2.63
C VAL A 26 4.72 3.06 -1.63
N VAL A 27 4.60 1.81 -1.20
CA VAL A 27 5.50 1.28 -0.16
C VAL A 27 6.89 0.95 -0.71
N THR A 28 7.88 1.09 0.15
CA THR A 28 9.24 0.58 -0.01
C THR A 28 9.69 -0.08 1.30
N LEU A 29 10.82 -0.80 1.24
CA LEU A 29 11.44 -1.45 2.40
C LEU A 29 12.65 -0.63 2.85
N ILE A 30 12.82 -0.46 4.16
CA ILE A 30 14.00 0.18 4.74
C ILE A 30 14.67 -0.73 5.74
N GLU A 31 15.99 -0.67 5.87
CA GLU A 31 16.70 -1.48 6.86
C GLU A 31 16.19 -1.23 8.28
N ARG A 32 16.19 -2.26 9.12
CA ARG A 32 15.78 -2.13 10.53
C ARG A 32 16.60 -1.08 11.27
N SER A 33 17.91 -1.10 11.06
CA SER A 33 18.86 -0.15 11.63
C SER A 33 18.51 1.29 11.26
N TYR A 34 18.10 1.50 10.00
CA TYR A 34 17.65 2.80 9.53
C TYR A 34 16.32 3.19 10.19
N TRP A 35 15.35 2.27 10.22
CA TRP A 35 14.06 2.50 10.88
C TRP A 35 14.19 2.83 12.37
N GLU A 36 15.06 2.12 13.11
CA GLU A 36 15.32 2.38 14.54
C GLU A 36 15.95 3.77 14.78
N ALA A 37 16.60 4.34 13.76
CA ALA A 37 17.18 5.68 13.82
C ALA A 37 16.16 6.78 13.45
N LEU A 38 14.97 6.43 12.93
CA LEU A 38 13.93 7.40 12.61
C LEU A 38 13.31 7.98 13.89
N ALA A 39 13.02 9.28 13.86
CA ALA A 39 12.52 10.02 15.02
C ALA A 39 11.07 9.64 15.42
N ASP A 40 10.31 9.10 14.48
CA ASP A 40 8.91 8.70 14.62
C ASP A 40 8.74 7.18 14.73
N ASN A 41 9.82 6.43 14.93
CA ASN A 41 9.73 4.98 14.98
C ASN A 41 8.65 4.53 15.99
N HIS A 42 7.70 3.73 15.51
CA HIS A 42 6.63 3.21 16.35
C HIS A 42 7.09 1.92 17.02
N HIS A 43 6.93 1.78 18.33
CA HIS A 43 7.29 0.55 19.08
C HIS A 43 6.69 -0.76 18.52
N SER A 44 5.76 -0.69 17.58
CA SER A 44 5.01 -1.79 16.97
C SER A 44 5.57 -2.33 15.64
N ALA A 45 6.68 -1.82 15.10
CA ALA A 45 7.16 -2.33 13.80
C ALA A 45 7.48 -3.82 13.86
N PRO A 46 6.87 -4.63 12.96
CA PRO A 46 6.97 -6.07 13.04
C PRO A 46 8.40 -6.56 12.84
N ASP A 47 8.72 -7.68 13.46
CA ASP A 47 9.98 -8.40 13.29
C ASP A 47 10.04 -9.14 11.94
N ARG A 48 9.30 -8.75 10.91
CA ARG A 48 9.41 -9.28 9.54
C ARG A 48 8.43 -8.52 8.65
N VAL A 49 8.69 -8.56 7.36
CA VAL A 49 7.70 -8.22 6.34
C VAL A 49 7.23 -9.50 5.67
N TRP A 50 5.92 -9.58 5.45
CA TRP A 50 5.27 -10.66 4.72
C TRP A 50 5.14 -10.28 3.24
N GLY A 51 5.15 -11.31 2.39
CA GLY A 51 5.04 -11.14 0.95
C GLY A 51 5.12 -12.48 0.23
N VAL A 52 5.19 -12.42 -1.09
CA VAL A 52 5.21 -13.60 -1.97
C VAL A 52 6.52 -13.64 -2.76
N ALA A 53 7.12 -14.83 -2.81
CA ALA A 53 8.26 -15.09 -3.70
C ALA A 53 7.79 -15.78 -4.98
N TYR A 54 7.97 -15.12 -6.13
CA TYR A 54 7.63 -15.67 -7.44
C TYR A 54 8.81 -16.41 -8.06
N ARG A 55 8.58 -17.62 -8.57
CA ARG A 55 9.59 -18.37 -9.34
C ARG A 55 9.40 -18.14 -10.82
N ILE A 56 10.30 -17.37 -11.43
CA ILE A 56 10.35 -17.16 -12.88
C ILE A 56 10.88 -18.43 -13.56
N LYS A 57 10.25 -18.84 -14.67
CA LYS A 57 10.75 -19.95 -15.49
C LYS A 57 12.13 -19.61 -16.04
N ARG A 58 13.03 -20.59 -16.08
CA ARG A 58 14.46 -20.37 -16.36
C ARG A 58 14.73 -19.66 -17.70
N ASP A 59 13.97 -20.02 -18.72
CA ASP A 59 14.01 -19.47 -20.08
C ASP A 59 13.44 -18.04 -20.16
N MET A 60 12.59 -17.64 -19.22
CA MET A 60 11.98 -16.31 -19.16
C MET A 60 12.73 -15.32 -18.26
N VAL A 61 13.78 -15.75 -17.57
CA VAL A 61 14.44 -14.92 -16.54
C VAL A 61 14.96 -13.61 -17.11
N SER A 62 15.58 -13.62 -18.30
CA SER A 62 16.11 -12.39 -18.90
C SER A 62 14.98 -11.41 -19.22
N GLU A 63 13.97 -11.88 -19.97
CA GLU A 63 12.84 -11.06 -20.40
C GLU A 63 12.06 -10.47 -19.23
N VAL A 64 11.72 -11.28 -18.23
CA VAL A 64 11.01 -10.81 -17.04
C VAL A 64 11.85 -9.84 -16.23
N LYS A 65 13.17 -10.07 -16.13
CA LYS A 65 14.05 -9.14 -15.43
C LYS A 65 14.15 -7.80 -16.17
N ASP A 66 14.27 -7.81 -17.49
CA ASP A 66 14.33 -6.59 -18.29
C ASP A 66 13.03 -5.78 -18.17
N TYR A 67 11.88 -6.46 -18.18
CA TYR A 67 10.58 -5.84 -17.91
C TYR A 67 10.51 -5.22 -16.50
N LEU A 68 10.94 -5.94 -15.46
CA LEU A 68 10.95 -5.44 -14.09
C LEU A 68 11.94 -4.28 -13.91
N ASP A 69 13.11 -4.33 -14.53
CA ASP A 69 14.10 -3.24 -14.48
C ASP A 69 13.54 -1.94 -15.05
N ILE A 70 12.70 -2.01 -16.09
CA ILE A 70 12.00 -0.84 -16.66
C ILE A 70 10.91 -0.35 -15.71
N ARG A 71 10.11 -1.27 -15.15
CA ARG A 71 9.02 -0.90 -14.25
C ARG A 71 9.50 -0.21 -12.97
N GLU A 72 10.64 -0.66 -12.44
CA GLU A 72 11.20 -0.18 -11.18
C GLU A 72 12.31 0.87 -11.38
N ILE A 73 12.41 1.44 -12.59
CA ILE A 73 13.52 2.32 -13.01
C ILE A 73 13.66 3.59 -12.16
N ASN A 74 12.58 4.01 -11.49
CA ASN A 74 12.53 5.21 -10.67
C ASN A 74 13.13 4.98 -9.27
N GLY A 75 14.42 4.63 -9.26
CA GLY A 75 15.26 4.65 -8.06
C GLY A 75 15.14 3.45 -7.13
N TYR A 76 14.50 2.35 -7.55
CA TYR A 76 14.62 1.09 -6.85
C TYR A 76 15.94 0.40 -7.23
N SER A 77 16.61 -0.15 -6.22
CA SER A 77 17.82 -0.96 -6.39
C SER A 77 17.52 -2.44 -6.18
N ILE A 78 18.22 -3.30 -6.92
CA ILE A 78 18.13 -4.74 -6.72
C ILE A 78 18.91 -5.14 -5.47
N GLN A 79 18.23 -5.80 -4.53
CA GLN A 79 18.83 -6.43 -3.37
C GLN A 79 18.56 -7.95 -3.39
N TYR A 80 19.48 -8.71 -2.82
CA TYR A 80 19.31 -10.15 -2.64
C TYR A 80 19.15 -10.50 -1.16
N THR A 81 17.96 -10.95 -0.77
CA THR A 81 17.57 -11.18 0.63
C THR A 81 17.15 -12.64 0.85
N PRO A 82 17.32 -13.21 2.05
CA PRO A 82 16.70 -14.48 2.40
C PRO A 82 15.17 -14.34 2.49
N PHE A 83 14.45 -15.21 1.79
CA PHE A 83 13.02 -15.43 1.96
C PHE A 83 12.79 -16.71 2.77
N HIS A 84 11.97 -16.61 3.81
CA HIS A 84 11.61 -17.71 4.70
C HIS A 84 10.17 -18.14 4.39
N PRO A 85 9.96 -19.29 3.71
CA PRO A 85 8.63 -19.79 3.40
C PRO A 85 7.77 -19.98 4.66
N ALA A 86 6.49 -19.58 4.59
CA ALA A 86 5.55 -19.66 5.70
C ALA A 86 5.24 -21.11 6.13
N ASP A 87 5.39 -22.06 5.21
CA ASP A 87 5.20 -23.50 5.44
C ASP A 87 6.40 -24.17 6.15
N GLY A 88 7.40 -23.39 6.58
CA GLY A 88 8.61 -23.91 7.22
C GLY A 88 9.60 -24.53 6.22
N GLY A 89 9.39 -24.33 4.92
CA GLY A 89 10.28 -24.77 3.87
C GLY A 89 11.70 -24.18 3.99
N ARG A 90 12.60 -24.71 3.16
CA ARG A 90 13.99 -24.22 3.12
C ARG A 90 14.03 -22.75 2.72
N THR A 91 14.79 -21.96 3.46
CA THR A 91 15.11 -20.57 3.11
C THR A 91 15.73 -20.51 1.71
N ILE A 92 15.22 -19.59 0.90
CA ILE A 92 15.68 -19.35 -0.47
C ILE A 92 16.22 -17.92 -0.58
N ARG A 93 17.19 -17.71 -1.47
CA ARG A 93 17.71 -16.37 -1.77
C ARG A 93 16.85 -15.76 -2.87
N THR A 94 16.23 -14.62 -2.62
CA THR A 94 15.33 -13.93 -3.55
C THR A 94 15.90 -12.59 -3.97
N LEU A 95 15.52 -12.16 -5.16
CA LEU A 95 15.72 -10.79 -5.63
C LEU A 95 14.53 -9.94 -5.15
N VAL A 96 14.80 -8.74 -4.68
CA VAL A 96 13.78 -7.73 -4.32
C VAL A 96 14.24 -6.37 -4.81
N TYR A 97 13.30 -5.57 -5.35
CA TYR A 97 13.53 -4.17 -5.69
C TYR A 97 13.23 -3.33 -4.45
N ILE A 98 14.17 -2.47 -4.04
CA ILE A 98 14.04 -1.62 -2.85
C ILE A 98 14.43 -0.19 -3.20
N GLY A 99 13.51 0.75 -2.95
CA GLY A 99 13.78 2.19 -2.96
C GLY A 99 14.49 2.54 -1.65
N THR A 100 15.81 2.62 -1.71
CA THR A 100 16.67 2.88 -0.55
C THR A 100 16.61 4.35 -0.13
N PRO A 101 16.98 4.71 1.12
CA PRO A 101 16.87 6.09 1.61
C PRO A 101 17.69 7.15 0.85
N ASP A 102 18.66 6.74 0.04
CA ASP A 102 19.42 7.59 -0.88
C ASP A 102 18.71 7.84 -2.23
N ASN A 103 17.59 7.16 -2.49
CA ASN A 103 16.73 7.45 -3.64
C ASN A 103 16.06 8.83 -3.47
N PRO A 104 16.14 9.74 -4.46
CA PRO A 104 15.41 11.01 -4.45
C PRO A 104 13.89 10.89 -4.25
N GLN A 105 13.30 9.76 -4.61
CA GLN A 105 11.87 9.46 -4.42
C GLN A 105 11.56 8.88 -3.03
N PHE A 106 12.55 8.70 -2.17
CA PHE A 106 12.32 8.29 -0.79
C PHE A 106 11.64 9.44 -0.02
N ALA A 107 10.41 9.22 0.41
CA ALA A 107 9.60 10.26 1.02
C ALA A 107 9.94 10.51 2.50
N GLY A 108 10.73 9.62 3.10
CA GLY A 108 11.13 9.68 4.49
C GLY A 108 9.99 9.53 5.47
N VAL A 109 10.24 9.98 6.70
CA VAL A 109 9.24 10.04 7.76
C VAL A 109 8.13 11.02 7.37
N GLN A 110 6.89 10.55 7.41
CA GLN A 110 5.71 11.35 7.08
C GLN A 110 4.73 11.34 8.25
N ASP A 111 4.07 12.46 8.50
CA ASP A 111 2.95 12.51 9.45
C ASP A 111 1.78 11.64 8.91
N PRO A 112 1.28 10.66 9.68
CA PRO A 112 0.24 9.75 9.19
C PRO A 112 -1.07 10.44 8.76
N VAL A 113 -1.40 11.61 9.34
CA VAL A 113 -2.58 12.36 8.95
C VAL A 113 -2.34 13.01 7.59
N ALA A 114 -1.24 13.75 7.42
CA ALA A 114 -0.88 14.36 6.15
C ALA A 114 -0.71 13.31 5.04
N LEU A 115 -0.11 12.17 5.35
CA LEU A 115 0.06 11.05 4.42
C LEU A 115 -1.28 10.46 3.97
N SER A 116 -2.20 10.19 4.91
CA SER A 116 -3.52 9.64 4.57
C SER A 116 -4.37 10.62 3.76
N GLU A 117 -4.31 11.92 4.07
CA GLU A 117 -4.92 12.97 3.26
C GLU A 117 -4.35 13.00 1.84
N HIS A 118 -3.02 12.90 1.71
CA HIS A 118 -2.34 12.89 0.43
C HIS A 118 -2.75 11.67 -0.41
N ILE A 119 -2.69 10.47 0.17
CA ILE A 119 -3.11 9.22 -0.48
C ILE A 119 -4.57 9.31 -0.91
N SER A 120 -5.47 9.82 -0.06
CA SER A 120 -6.91 9.89 -0.34
C SER A 120 -7.28 10.66 -1.61
N ARG A 121 -6.43 11.60 -2.04
CA ARG A 121 -6.66 12.48 -3.20
C ARG A 121 -5.80 12.14 -4.42
N SER A 122 -4.75 11.33 -4.25
CA SER A 122 -3.77 11.04 -5.30
C SER A 122 -4.31 10.04 -6.33
N HIS A 123 -3.97 10.26 -7.59
CA HIS A 123 -4.39 9.42 -8.71
C HIS A 123 -3.33 9.46 -9.83
N GLY A 124 -3.07 8.31 -10.45
CA GLY A 124 -2.16 8.22 -11.59
C GLY A 124 -2.68 7.28 -12.68
N PRO A 125 -1.87 7.02 -13.72
CA PRO A 125 -2.25 6.16 -14.84
C PRO A 125 -2.70 4.75 -14.45
N SER A 126 -2.20 4.21 -13.34
CA SER A 126 -2.60 2.90 -12.81
C SER A 126 -3.81 2.96 -11.86
N GLY A 127 -4.49 4.11 -11.80
CA GLY A 127 -5.69 4.33 -10.98
C GLY A 127 -5.44 5.10 -9.67
N PRO A 128 -6.47 5.21 -8.82
CA PRO A 128 -6.39 5.91 -7.55
C PRO A 128 -5.33 5.32 -6.62
N ASN A 129 -4.65 6.18 -5.85
CA ASN A 129 -3.71 5.73 -4.82
C ASN A 129 -4.38 4.99 -3.64
N PRO A 130 -5.61 5.33 -3.20
CA PRO A 130 -6.29 4.57 -2.15
C PRO A 130 -6.50 3.09 -2.52
N GLU A 131 -6.77 2.82 -3.79
CA GLU A 131 -6.97 1.47 -4.29
C GLU A 131 -5.70 0.61 -4.11
N TYR A 132 -4.52 1.18 -4.40
CA TYR A 132 -3.25 0.52 -4.13
C TYR A 132 -3.11 0.11 -2.66
N LEU A 133 -3.39 1.03 -1.75
CA LEU A 133 -3.26 0.80 -0.31
C LEU A 133 -4.23 -0.30 0.17
N PHE A 134 -5.49 -0.25 -0.26
CA PHE A 134 -6.50 -1.24 0.12
C PHE A 134 -6.23 -2.62 -0.47
N ASN A 135 -5.72 -2.70 -1.71
CA ASN A 135 -5.34 -3.95 -2.33
C ASN A 135 -4.14 -4.58 -1.60
N LEU A 136 -3.18 -3.77 -1.15
CA LEU A 136 -2.06 -4.23 -0.33
C LEU A 136 -2.54 -4.75 1.04
N GLU A 137 -3.38 -3.99 1.74
CA GLU A 137 -3.96 -4.39 3.03
C GLU A 137 -4.72 -5.73 2.90
N THR A 138 -5.56 -5.86 1.87
CA THR A 138 -6.30 -7.09 1.58
C THR A 138 -5.36 -8.26 1.31
N SER A 139 -4.34 -8.05 0.45
CA SER A 139 -3.37 -9.08 0.10
C SER A 139 -2.58 -9.57 1.32
N LEU A 140 -2.20 -8.67 2.24
CA LEU A 140 -1.51 -9.03 3.47
C LEU A 140 -2.42 -9.85 4.40
N ASN A 141 -3.67 -9.43 4.58
CA ASN A 141 -4.64 -10.14 5.41
C ASN A 141 -4.97 -11.54 4.87
N ASP A 142 -4.98 -11.71 3.54
CA ASP A 142 -5.21 -12.99 2.88
C ASP A 142 -4.01 -13.96 2.98
N LEU A 143 -2.78 -13.44 3.13
CA LEU A 143 -1.58 -14.28 3.26
C LEU A 143 -1.55 -15.07 4.57
N SER A 144 -1.84 -14.41 5.69
CA SER A 144 -1.83 -15.01 7.03
C SER A 144 -2.37 -14.02 8.05
N LYS A 145 -2.93 -14.50 9.17
CA LYS A 145 -3.23 -13.65 10.33
C LYS A 145 -2.00 -12.96 10.90
N GLU A 146 -0.82 -13.58 10.77
CA GLU A 146 0.46 -13.00 11.22
C GLU A 146 1.03 -11.98 10.23
N ALA A 147 0.45 -11.89 9.02
CA ALA A 147 0.85 -10.96 7.97
C ALA A 147 0.17 -9.59 8.06
N GLU A 148 -0.75 -9.43 9.01
CA GLU A 148 -1.33 -8.15 9.35
C GLU A 148 -0.24 -7.13 9.69
N ASP A 149 -0.25 -5.99 9.01
CA ASP A 149 0.72 -4.91 9.21
C ASP A 149 0.03 -3.68 9.81
N HIS A 150 0.46 -3.29 11.01
CA HIS A 150 -0.14 -2.17 11.74
C HIS A 150 -0.06 -0.84 10.99
N HIS A 151 1.05 -0.58 10.28
CA HIS A 151 1.23 0.67 9.56
C HIS A 151 0.26 0.73 8.36
N ILE A 152 0.16 -0.37 7.61
CA ILE A 152 -0.78 -0.47 6.48
C ILE A 152 -2.24 -0.36 6.95
N ASN A 153 -2.59 -1.01 8.06
CA ASN A 153 -3.95 -0.97 8.62
C ASN A 153 -4.32 0.41 9.17
N ASP A 154 -3.43 1.06 9.94
CA ASP A 154 -3.67 2.43 10.45
C ASP A 154 -3.89 3.40 9.29
N LEU A 155 -3.04 3.34 8.27
CA LEU A 155 -3.14 4.22 7.12
C LEU A 155 -4.41 3.95 6.31
N SER A 156 -4.75 2.69 6.06
CA SER A 156 -5.97 2.30 5.36
C SER A 156 -7.23 2.79 6.08
N ASN A 157 -7.28 2.66 7.40
CA ASN A 157 -8.41 3.13 8.21
C ASN A 157 -8.57 4.66 8.16
N ARG A 158 -7.46 5.41 8.21
CA ARG A 158 -7.49 6.88 8.05
C ARG A 158 -8.00 7.29 6.67
N VAL A 159 -7.52 6.64 5.61
CA VAL A 159 -7.96 6.92 4.24
C VAL A 159 -9.46 6.62 4.08
N ARG A 160 -9.95 5.48 4.59
CA ARG A 160 -11.39 5.17 4.58
C ARG A 160 -12.22 6.25 5.28
N ALA A 161 -11.80 6.68 6.47
CA ALA A 161 -12.52 7.73 7.21
C ALA A 161 -12.58 9.05 6.43
N ILE A 162 -11.51 9.44 5.73
CA ILE A 162 -11.50 10.63 4.88
C ILE A 162 -12.47 10.48 3.71
N LEU A 163 -12.46 9.32 3.02
CA LEU A 163 -13.34 9.06 1.89
C LEU A 163 -14.82 9.00 2.30
N GLU A 164 -15.13 8.45 3.48
CA GLU A 164 -16.48 8.46 4.06
C GLU A 164 -16.95 9.89 4.37
N LEU A 165 -16.09 10.70 4.99
CA LEU A 165 -16.40 12.11 5.28
C LEU A 165 -16.68 12.92 4.01
N ASN A 166 -15.94 12.65 2.93
CA ASN A 166 -16.13 13.32 1.64
C ASN A 166 -17.42 12.89 0.92
N GLN A 167 -17.99 11.74 1.27
CA GLN A 167 -19.26 11.24 0.73
C GLN A 167 -20.47 11.71 1.54
N LEU A 168 -20.28 12.29 2.73
CA LEU A 168 -21.38 12.86 3.51
C LEU A 168 -21.96 14.09 2.78
N PRO A 169 -23.29 14.18 2.63
CA PRO A 169 -23.91 15.36 2.07
C PRO A 169 -23.57 16.58 2.95
N SER A 170 -23.20 17.70 2.32
CA SER A 170 -22.70 18.93 2.95
C SER A 170 -23.69 19.66 3.88
N ASP A 171 -24.80 19.04 4.24
CA ASP A 171 -25.95 19.68 4.87
C ASP A 171 -25.93 19.60 6.41
N ARG A 172 -24.80 19.94 7.03
CA ARG A 172 -24.67 20.05 8.49
C ARG A 172 -24.12 21.39 9.00
N THR A 173 -24.28 22.45 8.21
CA THR A 173 -24.32 23.83 8.74
C THR A 173 -25.75 24.34 8.83
N ALA A 174 -26.59 23.67 9.62
CA ALA A 174 -27.87 24.20 10.07
C ALA A 174 -28.14 23.71 11.50
N VAL A 175 -27.45 24.29 12.47
CA VAL A 175 -27.92 24.27 13.85
C VAL A 175 -29.11 25.23 13.92
N VAL A 176 -30.32 24.69 13.74
CA VAL A 176 -31.54 25.31 14.26
C VAL A 176 -32.26 24.29 15.13
N SER A 177 -32.36 24.67 16.40
CA SER A 177 -33.07 24.06 17.49
C SER A 177 -34.48 23.59 17.12
N LYS A 178 -34.77 22.31 17.41
CA LYS A 178 -36.08 21.83 17.88
C LYS A 178 -35.96 20.44 18.50
N SER A 179 -36.49 20.31 19.71
CA SER A 179 -36.59 19.08 20.51
C SER A 179 -37.51 18.02 19.86
N PRO A 180 -37.39 16.73 20.21
CA PRO A 180 -37.94 15.61 19.45
C PRO A 180 -39.36 15.21 19.87
N PRO A 181 -40.06 14.43 19.03
CA PRO A 181 -40.82 13.32 19.59
C PRO A 181 -40.66 11.97 18.85
N ALA A 182 -40.57 10.93 19.69
CA ALA A 182 -41.11 9.57 19.63
C ALA A 182 -41.09 8.72 18.32
N ASN A 183 -40.43 7.55 18.47
CA ASN A 183 -40.47 6.28 17.70
C ASN A 183 -41.88 5.60 17.71
N PRO A 184 -42.14 4.45 17.03
CA PRO A 184 -41.25 3.56 16.23
C PRO A 184 -41.88 2.98 14.91
N ASP A 185 -41.14 2.04 14.30
CA ASP A 185 -41.53 0.95 13.37
C ASP A 185 -41.53 1.21 11.85
N GLU A 186 -40.57 0.61 11.13
CA GLU A 186 -40.81 -0.55 10.25
C GLU A 186 -39.52 -1.05 9.55
N GLU A 187 -39.42 -2.38 9.41
CA GLU A 187 -38.38 -3.19 8.78
C GLU A 187 -38.30 -3.00 7.25
N ALA A 188 -37.14 -3.31 6.63
CA ALA A 188 -37.01 -4.26 5.50
C ALA A 188 -35.77 -4.08 4.57
N HIS A 189 -34.95 -5.14 4.53
CA HIS A 189 -34.38 -5.84 3.36
C HIS A 189 -33.31 -5.23 2.42
N HIS A 190 -32.07 -5.77 2.58
CA HIS A 190 -31.23 -6.48 1.59
C HIS A 190 -31.17 -6.00 0.12
N ARG A 191 -29.98 -5.59 -0.34
CA ARG A 191 -29.22 -6.29 -1.40
C ARG A 191 -27.77 -5.79 -1.52
N LEU A 192 -26.82 -6.74 -1.47
CA LEU A 192 -25.45 -6.61 -1.94
C LEU A 192 -25.45 -6.97 -3.42
N ASP A 193 -24.80 -6.18 -4.26
CA ASP A 193 -24.37 -6.62 -5.59
C ASP A 193 -22.88 -6.29 -5.74
N HIS A 194 -22.09 -7.35 -5.92
CA HIS A 194 -20.71 -7.33 -6.32
C HIS A 194 -20.67 -7.44 -7.85
N SER A 195 -19.93 -6.56 -8.53
CA SER A 195 -19.50 -6.80 -9.90
C SER A 195 -18.12 -6.20 -10.09
N VAL A 196 -17.12 -7.06 -10.22
CA VAL A 196 -15.76 -6.73 -10.63
C VAL A 196 -15.64 -7.21 -12.08
N GLU A 197 -15.45 -6.28 -13.01
CA GLU A 197 -14.98 -6.59 -14.36
C GLU A 197 -13.65 -5.86 -14.56
N GLU A 198 -12.56 -6.62 -14.53
CA GLU A 198 -11.23 -6.19 -14.97
C GLU A 198 -11.19 -6.16 -16.50
N LEU A 199 -10.85 -5.02 -17.09
CA LEU A 199 -10.61 -4.89 -18.53
C LEU A 199 -9.10 -4.95 -18.78
N GLU A 200 -8.67 -6.01 -19.47
CA GLU A 200 -7.35 -6.13 -20.08
C GLU A 200 -7.21 -5.12 -21.23
N GLU A 201 -6.32 -4.14 -21.10
CA GLU A 201 -5.86 -3.33 -22.24
C GLU A 201 -4.76 -4.09 -22.99
N VAL A 202 -5.08 -4.50 -24.21
CA VAL A 202 -4.13 -5.07 -25.17
C VAL A 202 -3.64 -3.93 -26.08
N GLU A 203 -2.40 -3.48 -25.90
CA GLU A 203 -1.77 -2.55 -26.83
C GLU A 203 -1.51 -3.23 -28.19
N LYS A 204 -2.07 -2.65 -29.24
CA LYS A 204 -1.78 -3.00 -30.63
C LYS A 204 -0.48 -2.33 -31.06
N THR A 205 0.50 -3.15 -31.42
CA THR A 205 1.69 -2.73 -32.16
C THR A 205 1.32 -2.49 -33.62
N ASN A 206 1.72 -1.34 -34.16
CA ASN A 206 1.81 -1.06 -35.60
C ASN A 206 3.29 -0.93 -35.98
#